data_AF-A0A1Q7LL20-F1
#
_entry.id   AF-A0A1Q7LL20-F1
#
_cell.length_a   1.000
_cell.length_b   1.000
_cell.length_c   1.000
_cell.angle_alpha   90.00
_cell.angle_beta   90.00
_cell.angle_gamma   90.00
#
_symmetry.space_group_name_H-M   'P 1'
#
loop_
_entity.id
_entity.type
_entity.pdbx_description
1 polymer ?
#
loop_
_entity_poly.entity_id
_entity_poly.type
_entity_poly.pdbx_seq_one_letter_code
_entity_poly.pdbx_strand_id
1 'polypeptide(L)'
;MPAEKRLLARRELTKYESIPIYYYTEKDSLNRITVLKEAGKESYLVAGRYVGVNDDARQYNPLSDEERGEVEKLLKIRSRDAAISFL
;
A
#
# COMPACT_ATOMS: atom_id res chain seq x y z
N MET A 1 -4.52 -5.23 21.74
CA MET A 1 -5.44 -4.25 21.13
C MET A 1 -5.50 -4.53 19.64
N PRO A 2 -6.65 -4.56 18.97
CA PRO A 2 -6.68 -4.68 17.52
C PRO A 2 -5.98 -3.45 16.90
N ALA A 3 -5.10 -3.68 15.93
CA ALA A 3 -4.42 -2.59 15.22
C ALA A 3 -5.48 -1.69 14.56
N GLU A 4 -5.37 -0.39 14.77
CA GLU A 4 -6.32 0.57 14.20
C GLU A 4 -6.19 0.57 12.68
N LYS A 5 -7.32 0.38 11.98
CA LYS A 5 -7.35 0.33 10.52
C LYS A 5 -6.97 1.69 9.95
N ARG A 6 -6.14 1.67 8.91
CA ARG A 6 -5.78 2.87 8.15
C ARG A 6 -6.82 3.16 7.08
N LEU A 7 -7.14 4.43 6.90
CA LEU A 7 -8.15 4.90 5.94
C LEU A 7 -7.48 5.72 4.84
N LEU A 8 -7.80 5.39 3.59
CA LEU A 8 -7.44 6.19 2.43
C LEU A 8 -8.71 6.74 1.79
N ALA A 9 -8.90 8.06 1.87
CA ALA A 9 -10.09 8.69 1.36
C ALA A 9 -10.20 8.52 -0.17
N ARG A 10 -11.42 8.30 -0.68
CA ARG A 10 -11.66 8.09 -2.12
C ARG A 10 -11.17 9.24 -2.98
N ARG A 11 -11.29 10.48 -2.49
CA ARG A 11 -10.74 11.69 -3.14
C ARG A 11 -9.22 11.66 -3.30
N GLU A 12 -8.51 10.91 -2.47
CA GLU A 12 -7.06 10.79 -2.59
C GLU A 12 -6.65 9.71 -3.58
N LEU A 13 -7.52 8.72 -3.83
CA LEU A 13 -7.27 7.69 -4.85
C LEU A 13 -7.07 8.27 -6.24
N THR A 14 -7.66 9.43 -6.53
CA THR A 14 -7.52 10.11 -7.84
C THR A 14 -6.12 10.64 -8.10
N LYS A 15 -5.26 10.72 -7.07
CA LYS A 15 -3.85 11.11 -7.20
C LYS A 15 -2.97 9.96 -7.72
N TYR A 16 -3.46 8.74 -7.64
CA TYR A 16 -2.71 7.52 -7.98
C TYR A 16 -3.14 6.95 -9.32
N GLU A 17 -2.29 6.10 -9.89
CA GLU A 17 -2.62 5.30 -11.07
C GLU A 17 -3.83 4.40 -10.79
N SER A 18 -4.61 4.14 -11.85
CA SER A 18 -5.87 3.37 -11.74
C SER A 18 -5.65 1.91 -11.39
N ILE A 19 -4.50 1.34 -11.74
CA ILE A 19 -4.15 -0.06 -11.50
C ILE A 19 -3.18 -0.12 -10.31
N PRO A 20 -3.60 -0.64 -9.15
CA PRO A 20 -2.72 -0.83 -8.00
C PRO A 20 -1.69 -1.93 -8.27
N ILE A 21 -0.54 -1.82 -7.61
CA ILE A 21 0.47 -2.87 -7.57
C ILE A 21 0.19 -3.74 -6.34
N TYR A 22 0.25 -5.06 -6.52
CA TYR A 22 0.07 -6.01 -5.43
C TYR A 22 1.38 -6.73 -5.11
N TYR A 23 1.74 -6.73 -3.82
CA TYR A 23 2.82 -7.56 -3.29
C TYR A 23 2.26 -8.65 -2.38
N TYR A 24 2.99 -9.75 -2.31
CA TYR A 24 2.68 -10.92 -1.50
C TYR A 24 3.85 -11.17 -0.58
N THR A 25 3.57 -11.53 0.67
CA THR A 25 4.60 -11.93 1.64
C THR A 25 4.53 -13.43 1.84
N GLU A 26 5.62 -14.03 2.32
CA GLU A 26 5.72 -15.49 2.48
C GLU A 26 4.68 -16.06 3.46
N LYS A 27 4.22 -15.26 4.43
CA LYS A 27 3.22 -15.66 5.43
C LYS A 27 1.80 -15.80 4.86
N ASP A 28 1.47 -15.11 3.77
CA ASP A 28 0.11 -15.13 3.22
C ASP A 28 0.10 -14.92 1.70
N SER A 29 0.10 -16.02 0.95
CA SER A 29 0.06 -16.01 -0.52
C SER A 29 -1.25 -15.46 -1.10
N LEU A 30 -2.33 -15.36 -0.29
CA LEU A 30 -3.62 -14.80 -0.71
C LEU A 30 -3.89 -13.40 -0.18
N ASN A 31 -3.15 -12.95 0.84
CA ASN A 31 -3.37 -11.66 1.47
C ASN A 31 -2.41 -10.65 0.83
N ARG A 32 -2.94 -9.77 -0.01
CA ARG A 32 -2.14 -8.85 -0.84
C ARG A 32 -1.90 -7.53 -0.12
N ILE A 33 -0.67 -7.05 -0.20
CA ILE A 33 -0.33 -5.67 0.14
C ILE A 33 -0.63 -4.79 -1.06
N THR A 34 -1.43 -3.76 -0.86
CA THR A 34 -1.76 -2.77 -1.88
C THR A 34 -0.74 -1.65 -1.89
N VAL A 35 -0.15 -1.40 -3.05
CA VAL A 35 0.76 -0.29 -3.30
C VAL A 35 0.21 0.56 -4.45
N LEU A 36 0.17 1.86 -4.24
CA LEU A 36 -0.38 2.84 -5.19
C LEU A 36 0.74 3.73 -5.70
N LYS A 37 0.92 3.81 -7.02
CA LYS A 37 1.88 4.74 -7.65
C LYS A 37 1.21 6.09 -7.89
N GLU A 38 1.83 7.20 -7.51
CA GLU A 38 1.34 8.53 -7.85
C GLU A 38 1.41 8.76 -9.37
N ALA A 39 0.33 9.29 -9.95
CA ALA A 39 0.24 9.47 -11.39
C ALA A 39 1.34 10.42 -11.91
N GLY A 40 2.11 9.95 -12.89
CA GLY A 40 3.20 10.72 -13.50
C GLY A 40 4.42 10.95 -12.60
N LYS A 41 4.52 10.28 -11.45
CA LYS A 41 5.66 10.39 -10.52
C LYS A 41 6.23 9.03 -10.18
N GLU A 42 7.52 9.01 -9.85
CA GLU A 42 8.18 7.84 -9.29
C GLU A 42 8.05 7.84 -7.75
N SER A 43 6.80 7.79 -7.29
CA SER A 43 6.45 7.84 -5.86
C SER A 43 5.33 6.85 -5.56
N TYR A 44 5.45 6.13 -4.44
CA TYR A 44 4.58 5.02 -4.09
C TYR A 44 4.03 5.18 -2.66
N LEU A 45 2.73 4.97 -2.50
CA LEU A 45 2.08 4.79 -1.21
C LEU A 45 1.84 3.30 -0.98
N VAL A 46 2.45 2.75 0.08
CA VAL A 46 2.14 1.42 0.59
C VAL A 46 0.94 1.55 1.53
N ALA A 47 -0.25 1.20 1.02
CA ALA A 47 -1.51 1.37 1.74
C ALA A 47 -1.74 0.29 2.80
N GLY A 48 -1.14 -0.89 2.64
CA GLY A 48 -1.30 -2.03 3.54
C GLY A 48 -2.23 -3.09 2.97
N ARG A 49 -2.79 -3.94 3.85
CA ARG A 49 -3.62 -5.08 3.44
C ARG A 49 -5.07 -4.66 3.32
N TYR A 50 -5.65 -4.76 2.13
CA TYR A 50 -7.02 -4.30 1.88
C TYR A 50 -8.03 -5.09 2.72
N VAL A 51 -8.90 -4.39 3.44
CA VAL A 51 -9.92 -4.99 4.31
C VAL A 51 -11.32 -4.77 3.75
N GLY A 52 -11.54 -3.62 3.13
CA GLY A 52 -12.86 -3.22 2.66
C GLY A 52 -12.94 -1.74 2.36
N VAL A 53 -14.17 -1.25 2.25
CA VAL A 53 -14.48 0.13 1.91
C VAL A 53 -15.64 0.61 2.77
N ASN A 54 -15.53 1.83 3.28
CA ASN A 54 -16.64 2.58 3.88
C ASN A 54 -17.14 3.62 2.87
N ASP A 55 -18.17 4.40 3.24
CA ASP A 55 -18.81 5.37 2.34
C ASP A 55 -17.82 6.27 1.60
N ASP A 56 -16.77 6.75 2.30
CA ASP A 56 -15.80 7.70 1.73
C ASP A 56 -14.34 7.22 1.67
N ALA A 57 -14.02 6.02 2.14
CA ALA A 57 -12.62 5.59 2.27
C ALA A 57 -12.41 4.08 2.05
N ARG A 58 -11.26 3.73 1.47
CA ARG A 58 -10.74 2.35 1.51
C ARG A 58 -10.07 2.11 2.86
N GLN A 59 -10.25 0.90 3.38
CA GLN A 59 -9.71 0.48 4.66
C GLN A 59 -8.59 -0.53 4.46
N TYR A 60 -7.51 -0.35 5.23
CA TYR A 60 -6.35 -1.21 5.19
C TYR A 60 -5.94 -1.60 6.61
N ASN A 61 -5.53 -2.85 6.79
CA ASN A 61 -4.77 -3.23 7.97
C ASN A 61 -3.35 -2.68 7.80
N PRO A 62 -2.79 -2.03 8.85
CA PRO A 62 -1.41 -1.59 8.82
C PRO A 62 -0.49 -2.79 8.68
N LEU A 63 0.67 -2.55 8.07
CA LEU A 63 1.72 -3.55 7.94
C LEU A 63 2.54 -3.66 9.21
N SER A 64 3.04 -4.85 9.52
CA SER A 64 4.09 -5.03 10.51
C SER A 64 5.42 -4.45 10.01
N ASP A 65 6.38 -4.21 10.91
CA ASP A 65 7.70 -3.70 10.52
C ASP A 65 8.44 -4.65 9.57
N GLU A 66 8.23 -5.96 9.73
CA GLU A 66 8.74 -7.00 8.83
C GLU A 66 8.21 -6.80 7.40
N GLU A 67 6.87 -6.69 7.26
CA GLU A 67 6.20 -6.51 5.98
C GLU A 67 6.59 -5.19 5.32
N ARG A 68 6.77 -4.12 6.12
CA ARG A 68 7.23 -2.82 5.62
C ARG A 68 8.63 -2.93 5.01
N GLY A 69 9.55 -3.59 5.70
CA GLY A 69 10.91 -3.79 5.21
C GLY A 69 10.98 -4.62 3.93
N GLU A 70 10.17 -5.69 3.84
CA GLU A 70 10.09 -6.52 2.63
C GLU A 70 9.57 -5.72 1.43
N VAL A 71 8.45 -5.02 1.59
CA VAL A 71 7.84 -4.25 0.49
C VAL A 71 8.74 -3.09 0.07
N GLU A 72 9.38 -2.39 1.02
CA GLU A 72 10.32 -1.32 0.69
C GLU A 72 11.50 -1.84 -0.14
N LYS A 73 12.06 -2.99 0.25
CA LYS A 73 13.14 -3.64 -0.51
C LYS A 73 12.70 -4.00 -1.93
N LEU A 74 11.51 -4.60 -2.07
CA LEU A 74 10.96 -4.98 -3.38
C LEU A 74 10.70 -3.76 -4.27
N LEU A 75 10.19 -2.67 -3.70
CA LEU A 75 9.99 -1.41 -4.42
C LEU A 75 11.31 -0.78 -4.85
N LYS A 76 12.32 -0.75 -3.98
CA LYS A 76 13.65 -0.22 -4.32
C LYS A 76 14.40 -1.06 -5.34
N ILE A 77 14.17 -2.36 -5.42
CA ILE A 77 14.72 -3.20 -6.50
C ILE A 77 14.11 -2.81 -7.85
N ARG A 78 12.80 -2.54 -7.88
CA ARG A 78 12.08 -2.15 -9.11
C ARG A 78 12.36 -0.69 -9.50
N SER A 79 12.40 0.22 -8.53
CA SER A 79 12.55 1.66 -8.69
C SER A 79 13.45 2.23 -7.59
N ARG A 80 14.76 2.18 -7.85
CA ARG A 80 15.83 2.49 -6.88
C ARG A 80 15.69 3.85 -6.19
N ASP A 81 15.28 4.86 -6.95
CA ASP A 81 15.20 6.25 -6.49
C ASP A 81 13.77 6.69 -6.13
N ALA A 82 12.84 5.74 -6.02
CA ALA A 82 11.46 6.06 -5.74
C ALA A 82 11.26 6.57 -4.32
N ALA A 83 10.41 7.59 -4.17
CA ALA A 83 9.92 8.00 -2.87
C ALA A 83 8.84 7.01 -2.39
N ILE A 84 9.01 6.45 -1.19
CA ILE A 84 8.10 5.46 -0.62
C ILE A 84 7.51 6.02 0.67
N SER A 85 6.17 6.03 0.74
CA SER A 85 5.40 6.42 1.92
C SER A 85 4.51 5.27 2.38
N PHE A 86 4.18 5.24 3.66
CA PHE A 86 3.31 4.23 4.27
C PHE A 86 2.09 4.92 4.88
N LEU A 87 0.91 4.31 4.71
CA LEU A 87 -0.35 4.80 5.25
C LEU A 87 -0.49 4.58 6.77
#